data_AF-A0A946AL70-F1
#
_entry.id   AF-A0A946AL70-F1
#
_cell.length_a   1.000
_cell.length_b   1.000
_cell.length_c   1.000
_cell.angle_alpha   90.00
_cell.angle_beta   90.00
_cell.angle_gamma   90.00
#
_symmetry.space_group_name_H-M   'P 1'
#
loop_
_entity.id
_entity.type
_entity.pdbx_description
1 polymer ?
#
loop_
_entity_poly.entity_id
_entity_poly.type
_entity_poly.pdbx_seq_one_letter_code
_entity_poly.pdbx_strand_id
1 'polypeptide(L)' 'MRVAFAGLGVMGYPMAGYLSKAGHEVTVYNRTAAKA' A
#
# COMPACT_ATOMS: atom_id res chain seq x y z
N MET A 1 12.63 -5.26 -3.66
CA MET A 1 11.72 -6.20 -2.96
C MET A 1 10.29 -5.85 -3.33
N ARG A 2 9.42 -6.85 -3.53
CA ARG A 2 8.01 -6.66 -3.91
C ARG A 2 7.12 -6.78 -2.67
N VAL A 3 6.24 -5.82 -2.44
CA VAL A 3 5.36 -5.78 -1.27
C VAL A 3 3.92 -5.57 -1.72
N ALA A 4 3.01 -6.40 -1.22
CA ALA A 4 1.58 -6.28 -1.51
C ALA A 4 0.79 -5.90 -0.26
N PHE A 5 -0.09 -4.90 -0.38
CA PHE A 5 -1.07 -4.52 0.64
C PHE A 5 -2.46 -4.95 0.21
N ALA A 6 -3.14 -5.74 1.04
CA ALA A 6 -4.55 -6.07 0.88
C ALA A 6 -5.38 -5.19 1.83
N GLY A 7 -5.61 -3.93 1.45
CA GLY A 7 -6.30 -2.92 2.25
C GLY A 7 -5.39 -1.78 2.70
N LEU A 8 -5.81 -0.54 2.42
CA LEU A 8 -5.21 0.68 2.95
C LEU A 8 -6.07 1.23 4.09
N GLY A 9 -5.79 0.74 5.31
CA GLY A 9 -6.28 1.35 6.54
C GLY A 9 -5.45 2.58 6.95
N VAL A 10 -5.71 3.11 8.15
CA VAL A 10 -4.97 4.24 8.74
C VAL A 10 -3.46 3.98 8.78
N MET A 11 -3.08 2.73 9.06
CA MET A 11 -1.67 2.31 9.11
C MET A 11 -1.10 1.94 7.72
N GLY A 12 -1.91 1.32 6.87
CA GLY A 12 -1.47 0.77 5.58
C GLY A 12 -1.08 1.84 4.57
N TYR A 13 -1.83 2.95 4.51
CA TYR A 13 -1.57 4.06 3.60
C TYR A 13 -0.17 4.70 3.80
N PRO A 14 0.21 5.16 5.01
CA PRO A 14 1.55 5.73 5.22
C PRO A 14 2.67 4.70 5.05
N MET A 15 2.47 3.43 5.43
CA MET A 15 3.48 2.39 5.21
C MET A 15 3.73 2.10 3.74
N ALA A 16 2.68 1.96 2.92
CA ALA A 16 2.80 1.79 1.48
C ALA A 16 3.54 2.97 0.84
N GLY A 17 3.26 4.19 1.30
CA GLY A 17 3.96 5.41 0.88
C GLY A 17 5.44 5.41 1.25
N TYR A 18 5.81 5.01 2.46
CA TYR A 18 7.23 4.93 2.87
C TYR A 18 7.99 3.85 2.10
N LEU A 19 7.39 2.68 1.90
CA LEU A 19 8.03 1.59 1.14
C LEU A 19 8.20 1.95 -0.33
N SER A 20 7.21 2.63 -0.93
CA SER A 20 7.32 3.16 -2.29
C SER A 20 8.45 4.20 -2.39
N LYS A 21 8.52 5.16 -1.44
CA LYS A 21 9.62 6.15 -1.37
C LYS A 21 11.00 5.52 -1.15
N ALA A 22 11.07 4.40 -0.45
CA ALA A 22 12.30 3.63 -0.24
C ALA A 22 12.72 2.81 -1.48
N GLY A 23 11.98 2.87 -2.59
CA GLY A 23 12.31 2.18 -3.84
C GLY A 23 11.82 0.73 -3.88
N HIS A 24 10.87 0.35 -3.03
CA HIS A 24 10.21 -0.95 -3.13
C HIS A 24 9.05 -0.91 -4.12
N GLU A 25 8.86 -2.01 -4.85
CA GLU A 25 7.72 -2.18 -5.75
C GLU A 25 6.50 -2.57 -4.90
N VAL A 26 5.57 -1.63 -4.73
CA VAL A 26 4.39 -1.79 -3.88
C VAL A 26 3.14 -1.98 -4.74
N THR A 27 2.37 -3.04 -4.48
CA THR A 27 1.06 -3.28 -5.09
C THR A 27 -0.02 -3.18 -4.02
N VAL A 28 -1.13 -2.51 -4.33
CA VAL A 28 -2.25 -2.33 -3.40
C VAL A 28 -3.50 -2.93 -3.99
N TYR A 29 -4.23 -3.70 -3.18
CA TYR A 29 -5.56 -4.20 -3.49
C TYR A 29 -6.53 -3.87 -2.36
N ASN A 30 -7.59 -3.13 -2.68
CA ASN A 30 -8.68 -2.89 -1.76
C ASN A 30 -9.96 -3.53 -2.30
N ARG A 31 -10.71 -4.20 -1.42
CA ARG A 31 -11.98 -4.88 -1.78
C ARG A 31 -13.02 -3.89 -2.32
N THR A 32 -12.99 -2.65 -1.82
CA THR A 32 -13.86 -1.56 -2.26
C THR A 32 -13.00 -0.39 -2.73
N ALA A 33 -13.48 0.35 -3.73
CA ALA A 33 -12.77 1.51 -4.29
C ALA A 33 -12.79 2.74 -3.37
N ALA A 34 -13.45 2.68 -2.22
CA ALA A 34 -13.59 3.81 -1.31
C ALA A 34 -12.24 4.36 -0.79
N LYS A 35 -11.22 3.51 -0.75
CA LYS A 35 -9.82 3.88 -0.53
C LYS A 35 -8.98 3.00 -1.44
N ALA A 36 -8.10 3.57 -2.24
CA ALA A 36 -7.05 2.93 -3.03
C ALA A 36 -6.13 4.02 -3.57
#